data_AF-A0A413UM55-F1
#
_entry.id   AF-A0A413UM55-F1
#
_cell.length_a   1.000
_cell.length_b   1.000
_cell.length_c   1.000
_cell.angle_alpha   90.00
_cell.angle_beta   90.00
_cell.angle_gamma   90.00
#
_symmetry.space_group_name_H-M   'P 1'
#
loop_
_entity.id
_entity.type
_entity.pdbx_description
1 polymer ?
#
loop_
_entity_poly.entity_id
_entity_poly.type
_entity_poly.pdbx_seq_one_letter_code
_entity_poly.pdbx_strand_id
1 'polypeptide(L)'
;MFGGWRTCLDRGEGGDGRKSRLCHVRCASVWVNKTSPCGKDPDRMQRGSTSPLSRETDAPETIVKLECDIDDASPEVLAYAADRLREAGAREVHWLPLYCKKGRPGWQLQVICSHEDIERLQTIIFLETTTNAVRRQVMERVCLPRRFEQVATPWGEVAVKVATLPDGSERAAPEYEDCARLAREHNAPLQRVMQAAQASALRFE
;
A
#
# COMPACT_ATOMS: atom_id res chain seq x y z
N MET A 1 -46.92 18.08 11.64
CA MET A 1 -47.03 17.66 13.05
C MET A 1 -45.72 17.97 13.74
N PHE A 2 -45.74 18.97 14.63
CA PHE A 2 -44.63 19.36 15.49
C PHE A 2 -44.55 18.43 16.71
N GLY A 3 -43.34 18.26 17.26
CA GLY A 3 -43.12 17.75 18.63
C GLY A 3 -41.97 16.73 18.68
N GLY A 4 -40.94 16.86 19.51
CA GLY A 4 -40.70 17.86 20.54
C GLY A 4 -39.30 17.67 21.13
N TRP A 5 -38.68 18.79 21.49
CA TRP A 5 -37.50 18.86 22.32
C TRP A 5 -37.88 18.64 23.79
N ARG A 6 -37.04 17.94 24.55
CA ARG A 6 -36.97 18.06 26.02
C ARG A 6 -35.53 18.00 26.49
N THR A 7 -35.08 19.13 27.02
CA THR A 7 -34.00 19.32 27.98
C THR A 7 -34.49 19.08 29.41
N CYS A 8 -33.61 18.61 30.30
CA CYS A 8 -33.46 18.98 31.72
C CYS A 8 -32.08 18.40 32.15
N LEU A 9 -31.06 19.18 32.56
CA LEU A 9 -30.86 19.89 33.84
C LEU A 9 -31.04 18.94 35.05
N ASP A 10 -30.19 18.85 36.07
CA ASP A 10 -28.93 19.49 36.44
C ASP A 10 -28.44 18.84 37.77
N ARG A 11 -27.24 19.21 38.24
CA ARG A 11 -26.69 19.13 39.61
C ARG A 11 -25.77 17.97 40.03
N GLY A 12 -24.60 18.39 40.49
CA GLY A 12 -23.70 17.69 41.40
C GLY A 12 -22.44 18.54 41.69
N GLU A 13 -22.54 19.45 42.66
CA GLU A 13 -21.48 20.36 43.14
C GLU A 13 -20.38 19.68 43.95
N GLY A 14 -19.24 20.38 44.07
CA GLY A 14 -18.22 20.24 45.13
C GLY A 14 -16.83 19.91 44.58
N GLY A 15 -15.74 20.64 44.80
CA GLY A 15 -15.42 21.79 45.65
C GLY A 15 -13.88 21.80 45.84
N ASP A 16 -13.27 22.99 45.82
CA ASP A 16 -11.99 23.42 46.46
C ASP A 16 -10.73 22.50 46.35
N GLY A 17 -9.56 22.90 45.85
CA GLY A 17 -8.77 24.05 46.27
C GLY A 17 -7.31 23.62 46.52
N ARG A 18 -6.38 24.21 45.74
CA ARG A 18 -5.00 24.62 46.13
C ARG A 18 -4.05 23.61 46.84
N LYS A 19 -2.94 23.25 46.17
CA LYS A 19 -1.54 23.71 46.46
C LYS A 19 -0.45 22.85 45.82
N SER A 20 0.40 23.53 45.04
CA SER A 20 1.87 23.44 44.96
C SER A 20 2.59 22.16 45.44
N ARG A 21 3.44 21.61 44.57
CA ARG A 21 4.89 21.56 44.85
C ARG A 21 5.70 21.27 43.59
N LEU A 22 6.48 22.31 43.25
CA LEU A 22 7.68 22.28 42.44
C LEU A 22 8.70 21.34 43.11
N CYS A 23 9.33 20.44 42.35
CA CYS A 23 10.65 19.94 42.72
C CYS A 23 11.53 19.85 41.48
N HIS A 24 12.35 20.88 41.32
CA HIS A 24 13.60 20.83 40.58
C HIS A 24 14.53 19.82 41.24
N VAL A 25 15.18 18.96 40.44
CA VAL A 25 16.57 18.61 40.69
C VAL A 25 17.34 18.76 39.38
N ARG A 26 18.36 19.60 39.45
CA ARG A 26 19.31 19.96 38.40
C ARG A 26 20.43 18.91 38.32
N CYS A 27 20.87 18.69 37.08
CA CYS A 27 22.26 18.68 36.60
C CYS A 27 23.31 17.84 37.34
N ALA A 28 23.88 16.87 36.63
CA ALA A 28 25.31 16.55 36.74
C ALA A 28 25.87 16.34 35.32
N SER A 29 26.59 17.36 34.87
CA SER A 29 27.50 17.35 33.75
C SER A 29 28.75 16.54 34.09
N VAL A 30 29.13 15.59 33.23
CA VAL A 30 30.52 15.11 33.16
C VAL A 30 30.94 15.12 31.69
N TRP A 31 31.71 16.16 31.37
CA TRP A 31 32.57 16.20 30.20
C TRP A 31 33.77 15.30 30.46
N VAL A 32 33.96 14.27 29.63
CA VAL A 32 35.26 13.61 29.47
C VAL A 32 35.61 13.63 27.99
N ASN A 33 36.62 14.44 27.69
CA ASN A 33 37.34 14.44 26.43
C ASN A 33 38.05 13.09 26.29
N LYS A 34 37.68 12.28 25.29
CA LYS A 34 38.53 11.19 24.80
C LYS A 34 38.62 11.27 23.28
N THR A 35 39.83 11.58 22.88
CA THR A 35 40.42 11.50 21.55
C THR A 35 39.97 10.26 20.79
N SER A 36 39.60 10.49 19.53
CA SER A 36 39.30 9.51 18.48
C SER A 36 40.40 8.45 18.33
N PRO A 37 40.01 7.24 17.93
CA PRO A 37 40.72 6.57 16.85
C PRO A 37 39.77 6.35 15.67
N CYS A 38 40.25 6.74 14.50
CA CYS A 38 39.69 6.45 13.20
C CYS A 38 39.57 4.93 13.00
N GLY A 39 38.33 4.43 13.02
CA GLY A 39 37.97 3.10 12.54
C GLY A 39 36.94 3.29 11.43
N LYS A 40 37.35 3.06 10.19
CA LYS A 40 36.44 3.04 9.03
C LYS A 40 35.64 1.75 9.11
N ASP A 41 34.37 1.82 9.48
CA ASP A 41 33.42 0.72 9.23
C ASP A 41 33.12 0.68 7.72
N PRO A 42 33.54 -0.35 6.97
CA PRO A 42 33.25 -0.45 5.55
C PRO A 42 32.06 -1.40 5.36
N ASP A 43 30.90 -1.11 5.96
CA ASP A 43 29.68 -1.80 5.51
C ASP A 43 28.36 -1.08 5.85
N ARG A 44 28.36 0.25 5.81
CA ARG A 44 27.10 1.00 5.77
C ARG A 44 26.66 1.12 4.31
N MET A 45 26.32 -0.02 3.71
CA MET A 45 25.62 -0.06 2.43
C MET A 45 24.27 0.65 2.66
N GLN A 46 24.20 1.90 2.21
CA GLN A 46 22.95 2.64 2.14
C GLN A 46 22.02 1.79 1.28
N ARG A 47 21.05 1.12 1.90
CA ARG A 47 19.92 0.53 1.19
C ARG A 47 19.24 1.68 0.46
N GLY A 48 19.61 1.83 -0.81
CA GLY A 48 19.04 2.83 -1.70
C GLY A 48 17.53 2.70 -1.67
N SER A 49 16.84 3.82 -1.87
CA SER A 49 15.42 3.85 -2.13
C SER A 49 15.13 2.83 -3.25
N THR A 50 14.60 1.67 -2.88
CA THR A 50 14.17 0.67 -3.84
C THR A 50 13.03 1.31 -4.60
N SER A 51 13.18 1.47 -5.91
CA SER A 51 12.11 1.99 -6.73
C SER A 51 10.87 1.11 -6.52
N PRO A 52 9.65 1.66 -6.55
CA PRO A 52 8.43 0.85 -6.38
C PRO A 52 8.41 -0.37 -7.34
N LEU A 53 9.03 -0.23 -8.51
CA LEU A 53 9.21 -1.27 -9.53
C LEU A 53 10.11 -2.45 -9.07
N SER A 54 11.10 -2.23 -8.22
CA SER A 54 12.00 -3.32 -7.78
C SER A 54 11.27 -4.33 -6.89
N ARG A 55 10.28 -3.90 -6.11
CA ARG A 55 9.45 -4.79 -5.25
C ARG A 55 8.48 -5.67 -6.04
N GLU A 56 8.19 -5.32 -7.29
CA GLU A 56 7.47 -6.21 -8.20
C GLU A 56 8.39 -7.29 -8.77
N THR A 57 9.66 -6.99 -8.94
CA THR A 57 10.61 -7.88 -9.62
C THR A 57 11.05 -9.01 -8.70
N ASP A 58 11.25 -8.71 -7.42
CA ASP A 58 11.57 -9.69 -6.36
C ASP A 58 10.31 -10.10 -5.59
N ALA A 59 9.43 -10.81 -6.29
CA ALA A 59 8.11 -11.15 -5.78
C ALA A 59 8.22 -12.40 -4.87
N PRO A 60 7.83 -12.35 -3.58
CA PRO A 60 7.91 -13.51 -2.70
C PRO A 60 7.13 -14.71 -3.24
N GLU A 61 7.70 -15.90 -3.08
CA GLU A 61 7.10 -17.18 -3.45
C GLU A 61 5.86 -17.51 -2.61
N THR A 62 5.79 -16.96 -1.40
CA THR A 62 4.64 -17.10 -0.51
C THR A 62 4.02 -15.74 -0.20
N ILE A 63 2.72 -15.64 -0.41
CA ILE A 63 1.89 -14.46 -0.12
C ILE A 63 0.79 -14.81 0.86
N VAL A 64 0.17 -13.81 1.46
CA VAL A 64 -0.99 -14.01 2.34
C VAL A 64 -2.19 -13.26 1.79
N LYS A 65 -3.29 -13.99 1.67
CA LYS A 65 -4.62 -13.43 1.43
C LYS A 65 -5.29 -13.16 2.77
N LEU A 66 -5.68 -11.91 2.98
CA LEU A 66 -6.58 -11.49 4.05
C LEU A 66 -7.97 -11.31 3.45
N GLU A 67 -9.00 -11.84 4.10
CA GLU A 67 -10.38 -11.70 3.64
C GLU A 67 -11.36 -11.47 4.79
N CYS A 68 -12.41 -10.68 4.51
CA CYS A 68 -13.53 -10.49 5.42
C CYS A 68 -14.80 -10.14 4.62
N ASP A 69 -15.96 -10.44 5.19
CA ASP A 69 -17.26 -10.18 4.56
C ASP A 69 -17.95 -9.03 5.30
N ILE A 70 -18.42 -8.03 4.55
CA ILE A 70 -18.98 -6.78 5.07
C ILE A 70 -20.33 -6.52 4.39
N ASP A 71 -21.40 -6.41 5.16
CA ASP A 71 -22.77 -6.18 4.67
C ASP A 71 -23.46 -4.95 5.27
N ASP A 72 -22.76 -4.18 6.10
CA ASP A 72 -23.26 -3.03 6.84
C ASP A 72 -22.43 -1.74 6.63
N ALA A 73 -21.60 -1.70 5.58
CA ALA A 73 -20.82 -0.53 5.18
C ALA A 73 -21.29 0.05 3.83
N SER A 74 -21.13 1.37 3.66
CA SER A 74 -21.47 2.06 2.42
C SER A 74 -20.34 1.91 1.38
N PRO A 75 -20.66 1.99 0.07
CA PRO A 75 -19.63 1.92 -0.99
C PRO A 75 -18.51 2.96 -0.85
N GLU A 76 -18.81 4.16 -0.32
CA GLU A 76 -17.81 5.20 -0.07
C GLU A 76 -16.80 4.77 1.00
N VAL A 77 -17.26 4.12 2.07
CA VAL A 77 -16.39 3.57 3.12
C VAL A 77 -15.52 2.45 2.55
N LEU A 78 -16.11 1.55 1.76
CA LEU A 78 -15.38 0.45 1.12
C LEU A 78 -14.31 0.96 0.15
N ALA A 79 -14.62 2.00 -0.63
CA ALA A 79 -13.67 2.63 -1.54
C ALA A 79 -12.50 3.26 -0.77
N TYR A 80 -12.80 4.03 0.29
CA TYR A 80 -11.77 4.66 1.12
C TYR A 80 -10.86 3.61 1.79
N ALA A 81 -11.43 2.56 2.38
CA ALA A 81 -10.66 1.48 2.99
C ALA A 81 -9.72 0.82 1.96
N ALA A 82 -10.19 0.61 0.73
CA ALA A 82 -9.36 0.02 -0.33
C ALA A 82 -8.17 0.91 -0.70
N ASP A 83 -8.35 2.23 -0.78
CA ASP A 83 -7.27 3.17 -1.06
C ASP A 83 -6.24 3.21 0.06
N ARG A 84 -6.70 3.25 1.32
CA ARG A 84 -5.82 3.17 2.50
C ARG A 84 -4.97 1.90 2.51
N LEU A 85 -5.54 0.76 2.10
CA LEU A 85 -4.81 -0.51 1.99
C LEU A 85 -3.77 -0.48 0.87
N ARG A 86 -4.08 0.10 -0.29
CA ARG A 86 -3.14 0.27 -1.41
C ARG A 86 -1.98 1.20 -1.04
N GLU A 87 -2.27 2.34 -0.41
CA GLU A 87 -1.27 3.27 0.11
C GLU A 87 -0.38 2.60 1.16
N ALA A 88 -0.96 1.71 1.95
CA ALA A 88 -0.26 0.85 2.87
C ALA A 88 0.50 -0.30 2.18
N GLY A 89 0.63 -0.35 0.85
CA GLY A 89 1.48 -1.34 0.18
C GLY A 89 0.88 -2.74 0.11
N ALA A 90 -0.43 -2.88 0.26
CA ALA A 90 -1.10 -4.09 -0.21
C ALA A 90 -0.76 -4.33 -1.69
N ARG A 91 -0.48 -5.58 -2.04
CA ARG A 91 -0.12 -5.96 -3.43
C ARG A 91 -1.35 -5.98 -4.33
N GLU A 92 -2.49 -6.37 -3.78
CA GLU A 92 -3.77 -6.41 -4.47
C GLU A 92 -4.89 -6.13 -3.46
N VAL A 93 -5.90 -5.38 -3.89
CA VAL A 93 -7.10 -5.08 -3.10
C VAL A 93 -8.30 -5.06 -4.04
N HIS A 94 -9.22 -5.99 -3.83
CA HIS A 94 -10.45 -6.10 -4.61
C HIS A 94 -11.64 -6.54 -3.76
N TRP A 95 -12.83 -6.34 -4.33
CA TRP A 95 -14.10 -6.63 -3.72
C TRP A 95 -14.85 -7.67 -4.53
N LEU A 96 -15.44 -8.67 -3.88
CA LEU A 96 -16.36 -9.62 -4.50
C LEU A 96 -17.78 -9.42 -3.95
N PRO A 97 -18.81 -9.30 -4.80
CA PRO A 97 -20.18 -9.24 -4.33
C PRO A 97 -20.62 -10.62 -3.81
N LEU A 98 -21.34 -10.65 -2.68
CA LEU A 98 -21.90 -11.89 -2.14
C LEU A 98 -23.21 -11.64 -1.38
N TYR A 99 -23.87 -12.74 -0.99
CA TYR A 99 -24.96 -12.71 -0.02
C TYR A 99 -24.48 -13.23 1.33
N CYS A 100 -24.52 -12.36 2.33
CA CYS A 100 -24.24 -12.67 3.72
C CYS A 100 -25.38 -13.47 4.37
N LYS A 101 -25.16 -13.84 5.65
CA LYS A 101 -26.17 -14.51 6.48
C LYS A 101 -27.49 -13.72 6.47
N LYS A 102 -28.62 -14.45 6.55
CA LYS A 102 -29.98 -13.88 6.46
C LYS A 102 -30.28 -13.19 5.11
N GLY A 103 -29.55 -13.54 4.04
CA GLY A 103 -29.83 -13.09 2.68
C GLY A 103 -29.50 -11.62 2.41
N ARG A 104 -28.65 -11.00 3.24
CA ARG A 104 -28.25 -9.60 3.05
C ARG A 104 -27.19 -9.49 1.94
N PRO A 105 -27.33 -8.58 0.98
CA PRO A 105 -26.26 -8.31 0.03
C PRO A 105 -25.07 -7.69 0.76
N GLY A 106 -23.85 -8.05 0.36
CA GLY A 106 -22.62 -7.54 0.94
C GLY A 106 -21.43 -7.72 0.01
N TRP A 107 -20.25 -7.37 0.52
CA TRP A 107 -18.99 -7.40 -0.19
C TRP A 107 -17.95 -8.17 0.61
N GLN A 108 -17.20 -9.04 -0.07
CA GLN A 108 -16.00 -9.62 0.50
C GLN A 108 -14.79 -8.79 0.09
N LEU A 109 -14.06 -8.30 1.08
CA LEU A 109 -12.73 -7.74 0.90
C LEU A 109 -11.75 -8.90 0.66
N GLN A 110 -10.90 -8.78 -0.36
CA GLN A 110 -9.71 -9.60 -0.50
C GLN A 110 -8.47 -8.71 -0.65
N VAL A 111 -7.47 -8.97 0.19
CA VAL A 111 -6.20 -8.25 0.20
C VAL A 111 -5.06 -9.25 0.09
N ILE A 112 -4.19 -9.06 -0.90
CA ILE A 112 -2.95 -9.84 -1.03
C ILE A 112 -1.78 -9.03 -0.48
N CYS A 113 -0.98 -9.64 0.39
CA CYS A 113 0.15 -8.98 1.04
C CYS A 113 1.33 -9.94 1.28
N SER A 114 2.50 -9.38 1.61
CA SER A 114 3.62 -10.13 2.17
C SER A 114 3.39 -10.42 3.66
N HIS A 115 4.13 -11.38 4.21
CA HIS A 115 3.99 -11.77 5.61
C HIS A 115 4.29 -10.64 6.60
N GLU A 116 5.25 -9.78 6.27
CA GLU A 116 5.63 -8.61 7.07
C GLU A 116 4.53 -7.54 7.18
N ASP A 117 3.59 -7.51 6.23
CA ASP A 117 2.56 -6.47 6.15
C ASP A 117 1.24 -6.88 6.83
N ILE A 118 1.13 -8.13 7.26
CA ILE A 118 -0.09 -8.73 7.79
C ILE A 118 -0.70 -7.92 8.95
N GLU A 119 0.08 -7.56 9.96
CA GLU A 119 -0.43 -6.86 11.16
C GLU A 119 -0.89 -5.43 10.82
N ARG A 120 -0.09 -4.75 9.99
CA ARG A 120 -0.35 -3.38 9.57
C ARG A 120 -1.63 -3.28 8.74
N LEU A 121 -1.81 -4.18 7.78
CA LEU A 121 -3.01 -4.20 6.93
C LEU A 121 -4.25 -4.66 7.69
N GLN A 122 -4.15 -5.65 8.58
CA GLN A 122 -5.27 -6.01 9.47
C GLN A 122 -5.72 -4.84 10.32
N THR A 123 -4.79 -4.06 10.87
CA THR A 123 -5.13 -2.88 11.67
C THR A 123 -5.95 -1.89 10.85
N ILE A 124 -5.57 -1.63 9.60
CA ILE A 124 -6.32 -0.76 8.69
C ILE A 124 -7.72 -1.34 8.44
N ILE A 125 -7.83 -2.64 8.17
CA ILE A 125 -9.14 -3.28 7.95
C ILE A 125 -10.07 -3.08 9.16
N PHE A 126 -9.57 -3.25 10.38
CA PHE A 126 -10.38 -3.08 11.59
C PHE A 126 -10.75 -1.62 11.89
N LEU A 127 -9.90 -0.66 11.51
CA LEU A 127 -10.14 0.75 11.77
C LEU A 127 -11.05 1.40 10.71
N GLU A 128 -10.91 0.99 9.45
CA GLU A 128 -11.58 1.63 8.31
C GLU A 128 -12.83 0.88 7.85
N THR A 129 -13.14 -0.28 8.43
CA THR A 129 -14.34 -1.06 8.09
C THR A 129 -15.11 -1.47 9.34
N THR A 130 -16.31 -2.02 9.14
CA THR A 130 -17.18 -2.53 10.22
C THR A 130 -16.89 -3.98 10.60
N THR A 131 -15.91 -4.64 9.95
CA THR A 131 -15.63 -6.05 10.24
C THR A 131 -15.06 -6.25 11.64
N ASN A 132 -15.47 -7.34 12.28
CA ASN A 132 -14.93 -7.75 13.58
C ASN A 132 -13.90 -8.88 13.46
N ALA A 133 -13.70 -9.42 12.26
CA ALA A 133 -12.76 -10.51 12.03
C ALA A 133 -12.17 -10.47 10.63
N VAL A 134 -10.92 -10.94 10.52
CA VAL A 134 -10.23 -11.15 9.25
C VAL A 134 -9.76 -12.59 9.21
N ARG A 135 -10.06 -13.29 8.11
CA ARG A 135 -9.53 -14.63 7.84
C ARG A 135 -8.24 -14.48 7.03
N ARG A 136 -7.28 -15.38 7.26
CA ARG A 136 -5.99 -15.38 6.55
C ARG A 136 -5.73 -16.72 5.91
N GLN A 137 -5.17 -16.69 4.70
CA GLN A 137 -4.72 -17.87 3.98
C GLN A 137 -3.32 -17.61 3.42
N VAL A 138 -2.38 -18.47 3.76
CA VAL A 138 -1.05 -18.48 3.14
C VAL A 138 -1.16 -19.18 1.80
N MET A 139 -0.63 -18.57 0.75
CA MET A 139 -0.72 -19.06 -0.63
C MET A 139 0.65 -19.06 -1.28
N GLU A 140 0.92 -20.11 -2.05
CA GLU A 140 2.05 -20.16 -2.96
C GLU A 140 1.77 -19.32 -4.21
N ARG A 141 2.82 -18.71 -4.75
CA ARG A 141 2.74 -17.90 -5.95
C ARG A 141 3.91 -18.22 -6.87
N VAL A 142 3.57 -18.58 -8.11
CA VAL A 142 4.53 -18.72 -9.20
C VAL A 142 4.53 -17.41 -10.00
N CYS A 143 5.71 -16.82 -10.15
CA CYS A 143 5.91 -15.61 -10.96
C CYS A 143 6.89 -15.90 -12.08
N LEU A 144 6.63 -15.36 -13.26
CA LEU A 144 7.60 -15.38 -14.35
C LEU A 144 8.80 -14.49 -13.98
N PRO A 145 10.03 -14.90 -14.31
CA PRO A 145 11.18 -14.00 -14.30
C PRO A 145 10.84 -12.78 -15.13
N ARG A 146 11.07 -11.59 -14.56
CA ARG A 146 10.75 -10.34 -15.22
C ARG A 146 11.77 -9.28 -14.88
N ARG A 147 11.86 -8.26 -15.71
CA ARG A 147 12.69 -7.07 -15.50
C ARG A 147 11.97 -5.85 -16.01
N PHE A 148 12.41 -4.68 -15.55
CA PHE A 148 12.00 -3.40 -16.10
C PHE A 148 13.10 -2.88 -17.00
N GLU A 149 12.70 -2.40 -18.17
CA GLU A 149 13.58 -1.71 -19.12
C GLU A 149 12.99 -0.35 -19.47
N GLN A 150 13.85 0.66 -19.60
CA GLN A 150 13.45 1.95 -20.19
C GLN A 150 13.62 1.86 -21.70
N VAL A 151 12.54 2.10 -22.45
CA VAL A 151 12.60 2.14 -23.92
C VAL A 151 12.29 3.53 -24.44
N ALA A 152 13.05 3.95 -25.45
CA ALA A 152 12.78 5.20 -26.15
C ALA A 152 11.65 4.98 -27.18
N THR A 153 10.64 5.84 -27.12
CA THR A 153 9.58 5.95 -28.14
C THR A 153 9.64 7.33 -28.81
N PRO A 154 8.93 7.55 -29.93
CA PRO A 154 8.84 8.88 -30.55
C PRO A 154 8.27 9.98 -29.64
N TRP A 155 7.61 9.60 -28.55
CA TRP A 155 7.00 10.52 -27.59
C TRP A 155 7.81 10.68 -26.29
N GLY A 156 8.78 9.81 -26.04
CA GLY A 156 9.58 9.84 -24.81
C GLY A 156 9.90 8.46 -24.28
N GLU A 157 10.54 8.42 -23.12
CA GLU A 157 10.86 7.16 -22.44
C GLU A 157 9.63 6.56 -21.77
N VAL A 158 9.51 5.24 -21.88
CA VAL A 158 8.47 4.43 -21.26
C VAL A 158 9.14 3.29 -20.51
N ALA A 159 8.76 3.08 -19.25
CA ALA A 159 9.10 1.87 -18.53
C ALA A 159 8.33 0.68 -19.11
N VAL A 160 9.02 -0.43 -19.38
CA VAL A 160 8.42 -1.65 -19.92
C VAL A 160 8.76 -2.82 -19.04
N LYS A 161 7.73 -3.53 -18.58
CA LYS A 161 7.87 -4.80 -17.88
C LYS A 161 8.05 -5.92 -18.91
N VAL A 162 9.24 -6.52 -18.93
CA VAL A 162 9.57 -7.65 -19.80
C VAL A 162 9.57 -8.92 -18.97
N ALA A 163 8.69 -9.85 -19.29
CA ALA A 163 8.62 -11.16 -18.65
C ALA A 163 9.11 -12.26 -19.59
N THR A 164 9.92 -13.18 -19.08
CA THR A 164 10.39 -14.36 -19.81
C THR A 164 9.40 -15.51 -19.64
N LEU A 165 8.91 -16.05 -20.76
CA LEU A 165 7.96 -17.16 -20.79
C LEU A 165 8.69 -18.52 -20.66
N PRO A 166 7.97 -19.62 -20.34
CA PRO A 166 8.59 -20.93 -20.16
C PRO A 166 9.30 -21.50 -21.39
N ASP A 167 8.94 -21.03 -22.59
CA ASP A 167 9.58 -21.40 -23.86
C ASP A 167 10.79 -20.50 -24.22
N GLY A 168 11.15 -19.58 -23.33
CA GLY A 168 12.23 -18.61 -23.52
C GLY A 168 11.83 -17.34 -24.27
N SER A 169 10.62 -17.26 -24.83
CA SER A 169 10.15 -16.05 -25.49
C SER A 169 9.85 -14.93 -24.50
N GLU A 170 9.92 -13.67 -24.95
CA GLU A 170 9.69 -12.51 -24.09
C GLU A 170 8.31 -11.88 -24.34
N ARG A 171 7.69 -11.40 -23.25
CA ARG A 171 6.46 -10.60 -23.28
C ARG A 171 6.74 -9.23 -22.68
N ALA A 172 6.60 -8.20 -23.49
CA ALA A 172 6.71 -6.81 -23.08
C ALA A 172 5.33 -6.22 -22.76
N ALA A 173 5.22 -5.59 -21.59
CA ALA A 173 4.05 -4.85 -21.14
C ALA A 173 4.49 -3.42 -20.77
N PRO A 174 4.23 -2.41 -21.61
CA PRO A 174 4.52 -1.02 -21.31
C PRO A 174 3.72 -0.53 -20.09
N GLU A 175 4.35 0.29 -19.24
CA GLU A 175 3.68 0.91 -18.11
C GLU A 175 2.61 1.89 -18.58
N TYR A 176 1.39 1.69 -18.08
CA TYR A 176 0.21 2.40 -18.55
C TYR A 176 0.31 3.89 -18.26
N GLU A 177 0.73 4.27 -17.05
CA GLU A 177 0.78 5.68 -16.64
C GLU A 177 1.77 6.50 -17.47
N ASP A 178 2.93 5.92 -17.81
CA ASP A 178 3.88 6.54 -18.74
C ASP A 178 3.26 6.73 -20.13
N CYS A 179 2.65 5.66 -20.67
CA CYS A 179 2.01 5.72 -21.98
C CYS A 179 0.85 6.73 -22.00
N ALA A 180 0.04 6.78 -20.95
CA ALA A 180 -1.10 7.67 -20.83
C ALA A 180 -0.67 9.13 -20.67
N ARG A 181 0.40 9.38 -19.90
CA ARG A 181 1.01 10.70 -19.78
C ARG A 181 1.52 11.19 -21.14
N LEU A 182 2.34 10.39 -21.84
CA LEU A 182 2.89 10.74 -23.16
C LEU A 182 1.79 10.92 -24.21
N ALA A 183 0.75 10.07 -24.20
CA ALA A 183 -0.39 10.19 -25.09
C ALA A 183 -1.10 11.55 -24.94
N ARG A 184 -1.31 12.01 -23.70
CA ARG A 184 -1.92 13.31 -23.41
C ARG A 184 -1.01 14.47 -23.78
N GLU A 185 0.27 14.41 -23.40
CA GLU A 185 1.27 15.46 -23.67
C GLU A 185 1.46 15.71 -25.18
N HIS A 186 1.47 14.65 -25.97
CA HIS A 186 1.71 14.73 -27.42
C HIS A 186 0.46 14.62 -28.28
N ASN A 187 -0.73 14.62 -27.67
CA ASN A 187 -2.02 14.43 -28.34
C ASN A 187 -2.01 13.21 -29.28
N ALA A 188 -1.42 12.11 -28.83
CA ALA A 188 -1.27 10.85 -29.57
C ALA A 188 -2.26 9.78 -29.05
N PRO A 189 -2.75 8.87 -29.91
CA PRO A 189 -3.53 7.74 -29.44
C PRO A 189 -2.71 6.84 -28.50
N LEU A 190 -3.24 6.57 -27.29
CA LEU A 190 -2.59 5.69 -26.30
C LEU A 190 -2.11 4.37 -26.90
N GLN A 191 -2.95 3.73 -27.73
CA GLN A 191 -2.62 2.47 -28.36
C GLN A 191 -1.36 2.55 -29.25
N ARG A 192 -1.11 3.68 -29.92
CA ARG A 192 0.12 3.87 -30.70
C ARG A 192 1.34 3.98 -29.80
N VAL A 193 1.23 4.70 -28.68
CA VAL A 193 2.31 4.83 -27.68
C VAL A 193 2.66 3.46 -27.10
N MET A 194 1.66 2.69 -26.67
CA MET A 194 1.85 1.34 -26.14
C MET A 194 2.47 0.40 -27.16
N GLN A 195 1.99 0.40 -28.41
CA GLN A 195 2.55 -0.45 -29.46
C GLN A 195 4.00 -0.10 -29.78
N ALA A 196 4.33 1.19 -29.84
CA ALA A 196 5.71 1.63 -30.07
C ALA A 196 6.63 1.21 -28.92
N ALA A 197 6.21 1.42 -27.66
CA ALA A 197 6.97 0.98 -26.49
C ALA A 197 7.17 -0.54 -26.47
N GLN A 198 6.12 -1.30 -26.77
CA GLN A 198 6.17 -2.76 -26.81
C GLN A 198 7.13 -3.26 -27.91
N ALA A 199 7.07 -2.68 -29.12
CA ALA A 199 7.95 -3.02 -30.22
C ALA A 199 9.42 -2.66 -29.94
N SER A 200 9.67 -1.52 -29.27
CA SER A 200 11.03 -1.13 -28.88
C SER A 200 11.64 -2.05 -27.81
N ALA A 201 10.82 -2.70 -26.98
CA ALA A 201 11.29 -3.64 -25.95
C ALA A 201 11.58 -5.04 -26.50
N LEU A 202 10.75 -5.53 -27.42
CA LEU A 202 10.93 -6.86 -28.02
C LEU A 202 11.99 -6.79 -29.13
N ARG A 203 13.22 -7.17 -28.79
CA ARG A 203 14.27 -7.37 -29.80
C ARG A 203 14.02 -8.71 -30.49
N PHE A 204 13.58 -8.67 -31.74
CA PHE A 204 13.62 -9.84 -32.61
C PHE A 204 15.04 -9.91 -33.19
N GLU A 205 15.86 -10.85 -32.69
CA GLU A 205 17.07 -11.28 -33.38
C GLU A 205 16.73 -12.20 -34.57
#